data_AF-X1TAP7-F1
#
_entry.id   AF-X1TAP7-F1
#
_cell.length_a   1.000
_cell.length_b   1.000
_cell.length_c   1.000
_cell.angle_alpha   90.00
_cell.angle_beta   90.00
_cell.angle_gamma   90.00
#
_symmetry.space_group_name_H-M   'P 1'
#
loop_
_entity.id
_entity.type
_entity.pdbx_description
1 polymer ?
#
loop_
_entity_poly.entity_id
_entity_poly.type
_entity_poly.pdbx_seq_one_letter_code
_entity_poly.pdbx_strand_id
1 'polypeptide(L)'
;GIEVSSTLGTSPQPITIGGLTKDGKDATNELSWMILEASEKLKAVINNLAIRIHSKTAEDFMLRACRVYRSTSGQAFYNDEAIIPALLSDGYSLEDARDYAIVGCVEPTGSGDTFACTGGNDLKLGGVLEMVLTNGGYRLMGGQGLPTGDPARFETFDEVMDAFRRQLEHNVKMAVDAVNIKDAIYQAEFPAPFVSATLTGCVESGRDATDGGARYNFGSITARGLGTTADSLAAIKKLVFDDQMLTMSELVELLETNFEGKDELRHLLINRAPKYGNDDDYADLIAKEIAELFCREVTEHQSIRGGHFRPSFYSYGTHVLDGLFLGATPDGRMAGEAISNGISPVNAREK
;
A
#
# COMPACT_ATOMS: atom_id res chain seq x y z
N GLY A 1 21.06 26.10 12.30
CA GLY A 1 20.45 25.24 11.26
C GLY A 1 20.57 23.76 11.55
N ILE A 2 20.28 23.32 12.79
CA ILE A 2 20.17 21.90 13.17
C ILE A 2 18.77 21.60 13.78
N GLU A 3 17.91 22.61 13.96
CA GLU A 3 16.56 22.47 14.53
C GLU A 3 15.41 22.38 13.49
N VAL A 4 15.72 22.13 12.21
CA VAL A 4 14.71 21.80 11.17
C VAL A 4 14.85 20.37 10.66
N SER A 5 15.69 19.55 11.28
CA SER A 5 15.96 18.16 10.85
C SER A 5 15.77 17.15 11.98
N SER A 6 14.73 17.33 12.80
CA SER A 6 14.33 16.35 13.82
C SER A 6 13.25 15.39 13.28
N THR A 7 13.55 14.72 12.17
CA THR A 7 12.87 13.49 11.76
C THR A 7 13.88 12.57 11.10
N LEU A 8 13.96 11.34 11.59
CA LEU A 8 14.39 10.17 10.81
C LEU A 8 13.38 9.95 9.66
N GLY A 9 13.37 10.89 8.71
CA GLY A 9 12.29 11.11 7.76
C GLY A 9 12.48 12.44 7.07
N THR A 10 13.54 12.55 6.27
CA THR A 10 13.50 13.43 5.11
C THR A 10 12.44 12.84 4.19
N SER A 11 11.31 13.51 4.02
CA SER A 11 10.40 13.22 2.91
C SER A 11 10.81 14.15 1.78
N PRO A 12 11.77 13.79 0.90
CA PRO A 12 11.96 14.60 -0.28
C PRO A 12 10.72 14.36 -1.15
N GLN A 13 9.94 15.41 -1.34
CA GLN A 13 8.97 15.37 -2.42
C GLN A 13 9.71 15.05 -3.72
N PRO A 14 9.31 14.01 -4.45
CA PRO A 14 10.05 13.61 -5.63
C PRO A 14 9.85 14.65 -6.72
N ILE A 15 10.93 14.93 -7.44
CA ILE A 15 10.84 15.66 -8.71
C ILE A 15 10.22 14.68 -9.70
N THR A 16 9.09 15.03 -10.29
CA THR A 16 8.42 14.22 -11.32
C THR A 16 8.78 14.73 -12.71
N ILE A 17 9.26 13.85 -13.59
CA ILE A 17 9.60 14.17 -14.99
C ILE A 17 8.98 13.13 -15.95
N GLY A 18 8.92 13.47 -17.24
CA GLY A 18 8.34 12.61 -18.27
C GLY A 18 6.81 12.65 -18.26
N GLY A 19 6.18 11.60 -18.78
CA GLY A 19 4.72 11.48 -18.84
C GLY A 19 4.09 12.33 -19.94
N LEU A 20 2.85 12.75 -19.71
CA LEU A 20 2.05 13.52 -20.65
C LEU A 20 1.79 14.95 -20.17
N THR A 21 1.66 15.87 -21.12
CA THR A 21 1.10 17.21 -20.88
C THR A 21 -0.43 17.12 -20.67
N LYS A 22 -1.07 18.19 -20.18
CA LYS A 22 -2.55 18.29 -20.07
C LYS A 22 -3.27 17.91 -21.38
N ASP A 23 -2.70 18.31 -22.51
CA ASP A 23 -3.22 18.02 -23.85
C ASP A 23 -2.98 16.57 -24.32
N GLY A 24 -2.25 15.76 -23.56
CA GLY A 24 -1.96 14.36 -23.87
C GLY A 24 -0.80 14.16 -24.85
N LYS A 25 0.12 15.13 -24.95
CA LYS A 25 1.38 14.98 -25.71
C LYS A 25 2.48 14.51 -24.77
N ASP A 26 3.52 13.84 -25.29
CA ASP A 26 4.72 13.51 -24.51
C ASP A 26 5.31 14.80 -23.91
N ALA A 27 5.59 14.77 -22.61
CA ALA A 27 6.08 15.91 -21.83
C ALA A 27 7.62 15.92 -21.69
N THR A 28 8.32 14.95 -22.29
CA THR A 28 9.78 14.87 -22.23
C THR A 28 10.39 16.08 -22.92
N ASN A 29 11.30 16.76 -22.23
CA ASN A 29 11.94 17.97 -22.73
C ASN A 29 13.40 18.08 -22.24
N GLU A 30 14.12 19.10 -22.70
CA GLU A 30 15.54 19.32 -22.36
C GLU A 30 15.80 19.34 -20.85
N LEU A 31 14.88 19.90 -20.05
CA LEU A 31 15.00 19.90 -18.59
C LEU A 31 14.89 18.50 -18.00
N SER A 32 14.04 17.63 -18.56
CA SER A 32 13.97 16.22 -18.16
C SER A 32 15.33 15.52 -18.31
N TRP A 33 16.04 15.78 -19.42
CA TRP A 33 17.38 15.25 -19.68
C TRP A 33 18.42 15.81 -18.71
N MET A 34 18.38 17.13 -18.45
CA MET A 34 19.27 17.77 -17.47
C MET A 34 19.07 17.23 -16.06
N ILE A 35 17.83 16.94 -15.66
CA ILE A 35 17.52 16.34 -14.35
C ILE A 35 18.09 14.92 -14.25
N LEU A 36 17.99 14.10 -15.30
CA LEU A 36 18.61 12.77 -15.34
C LEU A 36 20.14 12.85 -15.22
N GLU A 37 20.77 13.79 -15.93
CA GLU A 37 22.21 14.04 -15.83
C GLU A 37 22.63 14.50 -14.44
N ALA A 38 21.88 15.44 -13.84
CA ALA A 38 22.13 15.92 -12.50
C ALA A 38 22.00 14.78 -11.47
N SER A 39 20.97 13.95 -11.58
CA SER A 39 20.75 12.78 -10.70
C SER A 39 21.93 11.81 -10.77
N GLU A 40 22.39 11.47 -11.97
CA GLU A 40 23.55 10.59 -12.19
C GLU A 40 24.87 11.16 -11.65
N LYS A 41 25.06 12.49 -11.76
CA LYS A 41 26.27 13.17 -11.26
C LYS A 41 26.27 13.32 -9.75
N LEU A 42 25.12 13.65 -9.16
CA LEU A 42 24.97 13.88 -7.73
C LEU A 42 25.00 12.57 -6.93
N LYS A 43 24.41 11.50 -7.47
CA LYS A 43 24.29 10.19 -6.80
C LYS A 43 23.83 10.32 -5.35
N ALA A 44 22.82 11.17 -5.15
CA ALA A 44 22.24 11.37 -3.83
C ALA A 44 21.73 10.05 -3.27
N VAL A 45 21.88 9.86 -1.95
CA VAL A 45 21.47 8.63 -1.27
C VAL A 45 19.96 8.43 -1.35
N ILE A 46 19.19 9.51 -1.39
CA ILE A 46 17.73 9.46 -1.37
C ILE A 46 17.18 9.41 -2.80
N ASN A 47 16.33 8.42 -3.06
CA ASN A 47 15.55 8.36 -4.28
C ASN A 47 14.47 9.45 -4.23
N ASN A 48 14.67 10.52 -5.00
CA ASN A 48 13.78 11.67 -5.09
C ASN A 48 13.37 11.98 -6.54
N LEU A 49 13.47 11.00 -7.43
CA LEU A 49 13.13 11.17 -8.84
C LEU A 49 12.03 10.18 -9.24
N ALA A 50 10.92 10.73 -9.71
CA ALA A 50 9.81 9.98 -10.29
C ALA A 50 9.82 10.18 -11.81
N ILE A 51 9.85 9.07 -12.55
CA ILE A 51 9.81 9.10 -14.01
C ILE A 51 8.48 8.54 -14.47
N ARG A 52 7.64 9.40 -15.02
CA ARG A 52 6.42 9.00 -15.69
C ARG A 52 6.73 8.50 -17.09
N ILE A 53 6.14 7.37 -17.45
CA ILE A 53 6.28 6.71 -18.74
C ILE A 53 4.91 6.39 -19.30
N HIS A 54 4.81 6.41 -20.62
CA HIS A 54 3.65 5.98 -21.39
C HIS A 54 4.09 5.23 -22.64
N SER A 55 3.15 4.61 -23.33
CA SER A 55 3.34 3.83 -24.58
C SER A 55 4.02 4.56 -25.74
N LYS A 56 4.16 5.89 -25.66
CA LYS A 56 4.80 6.73 -26.68
C LYS A 56 6.04 7.47 -26.15
N THR A 57 6.47 7.18 -24.92
CA THR A 57 7.71 7.74 -24.38
C THR A 57 8.87 7.31 -25.27
N ALA A 58 9.75 8.25 -25.60
CA ALA A 58 10.86 7.99 -26.48
C ALA A 58 11.81 6.92 -25.89
N GLU A 59 12.22 5.96 -26.73
CA GLU A 59 13.05 4.82 -26.31
C GLU A 59 14.40 5.28 -25.73
N ASP A 60 15.00 6.31 -26.33
CA ASP A 60 16.26 6.89 -25.88
C ASP A 60 16.16 7.48 -24.45
N PHE A 61 15.05 8.14 -24.13
CA PHE A 61 14.75 8.64 -22.80
C PHE A 61 14.59 7.50 -21.79
N MET A 62 13.83 6.46 -22.13
CA MET A 62 13.68 5.27 -21.26
C MET A 62 15.03 4.58 -21.00
N LEU A 63 15.82 4.35 -22.05
CA LEU A 63 17.16 3.76 -21.92
C LEU A 63 18.09 4.65 -21.10
N ARG A 64 18.01 5.98 -21.25
CA ARG A 64 18.78 6.91 -20.43
C ARG A 64 18.39 6.78 -18.95
N ALA A 65 17.11 6.76 -18.64
CA ALA A 65 16.63 6.53 -17.28
C ALA A 65 17.18 5.22 -16.71
N CYS A 66 17.06 4.09 -17.42
CA CYS A 66 17.63 2.81 -16.96
C CYS A 66 19.14 2.88 -16.68
N ARG A 67 19.91 3.65 -17.48
CA ARG A 67 21.35 3.86 -17.20
C ARG A 67 21.59 4.63 -15.91
N VAL A 68 20.80 5.69 -15.66
CA VAL A 68 20.88 6.44 -14.40
C VAL A 68 20.57 5.51 -13.23
N TYR A 69 19.49 4.72 -13.32
CA TYR A 69 19.05 3.77 -12.28
C TYR A 69 20.17 2.85 -11.82
N ARG A 70 20.93 2.30 -12.78
CA ARG A 70 22.04 1.39 -12.50
C ARG A 70 23.17 2.01 -11.65
N SER A 71 23.27 3.34 -11.64
CA SER A 71 24.41 4.07 -11.06
C SER A 71 24.06 4.94 -9.85
N THR A 72 22.79 4.96 -9.44
CA THR A 72 22.24 5.73 -8.32
C THR A 72 21.54 4.80 -7.31
N SER A 73 20.89 5.35 -6.27
CA SER A 73 20.02 4.60 -5.35
C SER A 73 18.69 4.13 -5.98
N GLY A 74 18.60 4.15 -7.32
CA GLY A 74 17.38 3.87 -8.08
C GLY A 74 16.45 5.08 -8.16
N GLN A 75 15.63 5.07 -9.20
CA GLN A 75 14.48 5.97 -9.36
C GLN A 75 13.21 5.16 -9.64
N ALA A 76 12.05 5.71 -9.32
CA ALA A 76 10.79 5.03 -9.53
C ALA A 76 10.19 5.36 -10.92
N PHE A 77 9.61 4.35 -11.56
CA PHE A 77 8.92 4.47 -12.83
C PHE A 77 7.41 4.36 -12.62
N TYR A 78 6.64 5.23 -13.28
CA TYR A 78 5.21 5.36 -13.10
C TYR A 78 4.50 5.25 -14.45
N ASN A 79 3.56 4.33 -14.55
CA ASN A 79 2.85 4.02 -15.79
C ASN A 79 1.58 4.90 -15.92
N ASP A 80 1.61 5.85 -16.84
CA ASP A 80 0.50 6.75 -17.12
C ASP A 80 -0.77 5.98 -17.56
N GLU A 81 -0.64 4.88 -18.31
CA GLU A 81 -1.78 4.05 -18.71
C GLU A 81 -2.49 3.36 -17.53
N ALA A 82 -1.82 3.20 -16.39
CA ALA A 82 -2.43 2.68 -15.17
C ALA A 82 -2.94 3.81 -14.26
N ILE A 83 -2.15 4.87 -14.11
CA ILE A 83 -2.40 5.93 -13.12
C ILE A 83 -3.48 6.91 -13.57
N ILE A 84 -3.48 7.32 -14.85
CA ILE A 84 -4.46 8.29 -15.34
C ILE A 84 -5.89 7.74 -15.20
N PRO A 85 -6.21 6.48 -15.58
CA PRO A 85 -7.53 5.90 -15.32
C PRO A 85 -7.89 5.85 -13.84
N ALA A 86 -6.94 5.57 -12.95
CA ALA A 86 -7.19 5.58 -11.51
C ALA A 86 -7.56 6.98 -11.01
N LEU A 87 -6.83 8.02 -11.42
CA LEU A 87 -7.15 9.40 -11.06
C LEU A 87 -8.49 9.87 -11.64
N LEU A 88 -8.83 9.46 -12.87
CA LEU A 88 -10.16 9.71 -13.43
C LEU A 88 -11.26 9.06 -12.58
N SER A 89 -11.04 7.82 -12.12
CA SER A 89 -11.99 7.14 -11.22
C SER A 89 -12.11 7.84 -9.86
N ASP A 90 -11.07 8.56 -9.44
CA ASP A 90 -11.08 9.42 -8.27
C ASP A 90 -11.75 10.80 -8.51
N GLY A 91 -12.30 11.05 -9.70
CA GLY A 91 -13.06 12.26 -10.01
C GLY A 91 -12.23 13.41 -10.57
N TYR A 92 -10.95 13.19 -10.89
CA TYR A 92 -10.14 14.21 -11.58
C TYR A 92 -10.67 14.49 -12.98
N SER A 93 -10.48 15.73 -13.44
CA SER A 93 -10.60 16.04 -14.86
C SER A 93 -9.51 15.29 -15.64
N LEU A 94 -9.72 15.02 -16.93
CA LEU A 94 -8.69 14.36 -17.75
C LEU A 94 -7.41 15.20 -17.85
N GLU A 95 -7.53 16.52 -17.88
CA GLU A 95 -6.39 17.42 -17.93
C GLU A 95 -5.57 17.36 -16.64
N ASP A 96 -6.23 17.41 -15.48
CA ASP A 96 -5.54 17.37 -14.18
C ASP A 96 -5.02 15.96 -13.87
N ALA A 97 -5.74 14.91 -14.27
CA ALA A 97 -5.27 13.52 -14.19
C ALA A 97 -4.02 13.29 -15.04
N ARG A 98 -3.86 13.96 -16.19
CA ARG A 98 -2.64 13.90 -17.01
C ARG A 98 -1.49 14.71 -16.41
N ASP A 99 -1.78 15.75 -15.64
CA ASP A 99 -0.79 16.64 -15.03
C ASP A 99 -0.40 16.22 -13.61
N TYR A 100 -0.62 14.95 -13.27
CA TYR A 100 -0.31 14.45 -11.94
C TYR A 100 1.20 14.45 -11.65
N ALA A 101 1.51 14.58 -10.37
CA ALA A 101 2.83 14.38 -9.82
C ALA A 101 2.79 13.24 -8.77
N ILE A 102 3.98 12.79 -8.36
CA ILE A 102 4.10 11.87 -7.24
C ILE A 102 4.34 12.67 -5.97
N VAL A 103 3.60 12.33 -4.93
CA VAL A 103 3.80 12.83 -3.57
C VAL A 103 4.44 11.71 -2.75
N GLY A 104 5.44 12.06 -1.95
CA GLY A 104 6.06 11.12 -1.01
C GLY A 104 6.77 9.96 -1.70
N CYS A 105 6.25 8.74 -1.51
CA CYS A 105 6.89 7.52 -1.99
C CYS A 105 6.42 7.16 -3.39
N VAL A 106 5.12 7.00 -3.59
CA VAL A 106 4.50 6.46 -4.81
C VAL A 106 3.13 7.05 -5.12
N GLU A 107 2.64 8.02 -4.34
CA GLU A 107 1.24 8.44 -4.35
C GLU A 107 0.92 9.42 -5.48
N PRO A 108 0.16 9.02 -6.51
CA PRO A 108 -0.20 9.92 -7.60
C PRO A 108 -1.26 10.91 -7.14
N THR A 109 -0.97 12.20 -7.32
CA THR A 109 -1.80 13.32 -6.85
C THR A 109 -1.75 14.45 -7.88
N GLY A 110 -2.80 15.26 -7.97
CA GLY A 110 -2.78 16.47 -8.79
C GLY A 110 -1.72 17.48 -8.33
N SER A 111 -1.27 18.32 -9.26
CA SER A 111 -0.19 19.28 -9.05
C SER A 111 -0.75 20.65 -8.68
N GLY A 112 -0.76 20.97 -7.38
CA GLY A 112 -1.20 22.29 -6.88
C GLY A 112 -2.71 22.50 -6.81
N ASP A 113 -3.50 21.44 -6.90
CA ASP A 113 -4.97 21.47 -6.88
C ASP A 113 -5.59 20.44 -5.91
N THR A 114 -4.76 19.65 -5.23
CA THR A 114 -5.20 18.53 -4.43
C THR A 114 -4.65 18.55 -3.01
N PHE A 115 -5.50 18.26 -2.03
CA PHE A 115 -5.10 17.93 -0.66
C PHE A 115 -5.51 16.49 -0.29
N ALA A 116 -4.59 15.54 -0.47
CA ALA A 116 -4.88 14.10 -0.45
C ALA A 116 -4.58 13.35 0.87
N CYS A 117 -3.94 14.00 1.85
CA CYS A 117 -3.57 13.42 3.16
C CYS A 117 -3.12 11.94 3.10
N THR A 118 -2.11 11.63 2.26
CA THR A 118 -1.84 10.27 1.83
C THR A 118 -1.22 9.35 2.89
N GLY A 119 -0.59 9.90 3.94
CA GLY A 119 0.15 9.13 4.93
C GLY A 119 -0.49 9.03 6.31
N GLY A 120 -0.03 8.03 7.09
CA GLY A 120 -0.32 7.91 8.53
C GLY A 120 -1.62 7.19 8.87
N ASN A 121 -2.28 6.55 7.91
CA ASN A 121 -3.51 5.80 8.11
C ASN A 121 -3.36 4.42 7.46
N ASP A 122 -3.08 3.39 8.26
CA ASP A 122 -2.56 2.14 7.75
C ASP A 122 -3.26 0.91 8.32
N LEU A 123 -3.32 -0.14 7.50
CA LEU A 123 -3.84 -1.45 7.83
C LEU A 123 -2.83 -2.55 7.46
N LYS A 124 -2.65 -3.50 8.37
CA LYS A 124 -1.74 -4.64 8.18
C LYS A 124 -2.56 -5.86 7.80
N LEU A 125 -2.49 -6.31 6.54
CA LEU A 125 -3.30 -7.43 6.05
C LEU A 125 -2.95 -8.74 6.77
N GLY A 126 -1.68 -8.94 7.11
CA GLY A 126 -1.25 -10.09 7.93
C GLY A 126 -1.89 -10.07 9.32
N GLY A 127 -2.12 -8.88 9.89
CA GLY A 127 -2.79 -8.73 11.17
C GLY A 127 -4.29 -9.03 11.10
N VAL A 128 -4.94 -8.64 10.00
CA VAL A 128 -6.34 -9.01 9.73
C VAL A 128 -6.49 -10.54 9.67
N LEU A 129 -5.58 -11.23 8.98
CA LEU A 129 -5.55 -12.71 8.95
C LEU A 129 -5.26 -13.31 10.33
N GLU A 130 -4.34 -12.73 11.09
CA GLU A 130 -4.09 -13.18 12.47
C GLU A 130 -5.33 -13.07 13.35
N MET A 131 -6.14 -12.02 13.21
CA MET A 131 -7.43 -11.89 13.89
C MET A 131 -8.43 -12.97 13.46
N VAL A 132 -8.44 -13.40 12.20
CA VAL A 132 -9.27 -14.55 11.77
C VAL A 132 -8.82 -15.82 12.52
N LEU A 133 -7.50 -16.07 12.52
CA LEU A 133 -6.89 -17.28 13.08
C LEU A 133 -6.80 -17.29 14.61
N THR A 134 -7.32 -16.26 15.27
CA THR A 134 -7.38 -16.15 16.74
C THR A 134 -8.75 -15.67 17.23
N ASN A 135 -9.77 -15.66 16.36
CA ASN A 135 -11.14 -15.23 16.66
C ASN A 135 -11.22 -13.80 17.26
N GLY A 136 -10.47 -12.87 16.69
CA GLY A 136 -10.46 -11.43 17.02
C GLY A 136 -9.21 -10.94 17.76
N GLY A 137 -8.24 -11.83 18.04
CA GLY A 137 -7.03 -11.49 18.80
C GLY A 137 -5.81 -11.12 17.96
N TYR A 138 -4.73 -10.82 18.68
CA TYR A 138 -3.35 -10.90 18.19
C TYR A 138 -2.57 -11.79 19.15
N ARG A 139 -1.67 -12.64 18.65
CA ARG A 139 -0.88 -13.53 19.51
C ARG A 139 0.09 -12.78 20.42
N LEU A 140 0.65 -11.67 19.93
CA LEU A 140 1.74 -10.96 20.62
C LEU A 140 1.30 -9.72 21.42
N MET A 141 0.24 -9.01 21.00
CA MET A 141 -0.10 -7.71 21.58
C MET A 141 -1.54 -7.59 22.10
N GLY A 142 -2.31 -8.69 22.12
CA GLY A 142 -3.75 -8.65 22.38
C GLY A 142 -4.52 -7.92 21.26
N GLY A 143 -5.83 -8.12 21.17
CA GLY A 143 -6.63 -7.56 20.07
C GLY A 143 -8.11 -7.46 20.43
N GLN A 144 -8.82 -6.61 19.69
CA GLN A 144 -10.27 -6.41 19.79
C GLN A 144 -10.92 -6.44 18.40
N GLY A 145 -10.52 -7.40 17.56
CA GLY A 145 -11.20 -7.72 16.31
C GLY A 145 -12.55 -8.40 16.55
N LEU A 146 -13.25 -8.72 15.46
CA LEU A 146 -14.55 -9.38 15.54
C LEU A 146 -14.43 -10.86 15.94
N PRO A 147 -15.39 -11.41 16.71
CA PRO A 147 -15.50 -12.86 16.89
C PRO A 147 -16.06 -13.49 15.60
N THR A 148 -15.16 -13.88 14.68
CA THR A 148 -15.54 -14.39 13.36
C THR A 148 -15.76 -15.89 13.30
N GLY A 149 -15.50 -16.61 14.39
CA GLY A 149 -15.69 -18.06 14.51
C GLY A 149 -14.45 -18.72 15.12
N ASP A 150 -14.62 -19.94 15.64
CA ASP A 150 -13.48 -20.75 16.09
C ASP A 150 -12.69 -21.23 14.85
N PRO A 151 -11.45 -20.76 14.64
CA PRO A 151 -10.70 -21.07 13.43
C PRO A 151 -10.41 -22.56 13.27
N ALA A 152 -10.34 -23.32 14.37
CA ALA A 152 -10.15 -24.76 14.33
C ALA A 152 -11.36 -25.52 13.72
N ARG A 153 -12.50 -24.85 13.57
CA ARG A 153 -13.76 -25.44 13.12
C ARG A 153 -14.19 -25.01 11.71
N PHE A 154 -13.39 -24.21 11.00
CA PHE A 154 -13.72 -23.89 9.61
C PHE A 154 -13.68 -25.17 8.75
N GLU A 155 -14.78 -25.45 8.06
CA GLU A 155 -14.96 -26.64 7.23
C GLU A 155 -14.63 -26.37 5.76
N THR A 156 -14.64 -25.11 5.35
CA THR A 156 -14.34 -24.69 3.97
C THR A 156 -13.42 -23.47 3.91
N PHE A 157 -12.72 -23.31 2.79
CA PHE A 157 -11.92 -22.10 2.55
C PHE A 157 -12.80 -20.84 2.43
N ASP A 158 -14.02 -20.98 1.93
CA ASP A 158 -14.97 -19.86 1.82
C ASP A 158 -15.33 -19.28 3.20
N GLU A 159 -15.41 -20.11 4.25
CA GLU A 159 -15.60 -19.65 5.62
C GLU A 159 -14.40 -18.84 6.14
N VAL A 160 -13.18 -19.24 5.76
CA VAL A 160 -11.95 -18.48 6.09
C VAL A 160 -11.96 -17.13 5.38
N MET A 161 -12.31 -17.10 4.09
CA MET A 161 -12.38 -15.87 3.31
C MET A 161 -13.51 -14.95 3.78
N ASP A 162 -14.67 -15.47 4.17
CA ASP A 162 -15.74 -14.67 4.78
C ASP A 162 -15.31 -14.07 6.12
N ALA A 163 -14.66 -14.85 6.98
CA ALA A 163 -14.09 -14.35 8.22
C ALA A 163 -13.04 -13.25 7.97
N PHE A 164 -12.16 -13.45 6.98
CA PHE A 164 -11.17 -12.45 6.57
C PHE A 164 -11.83 -11.17 6.07
N ARG A 165 -12.83 -11.27 5.19
CA ARG A 165 -13.61 -10.13 4.70
C ARG A 165 -14.24 -9.36 5.86
N ARG A 166 -14.94 -10.03 6.78
CA ARG A 166 -15.57 -9.37 7.94
C ARG A 166 -14.56 -8.65 8.83
N GLN A 167 -13.40 -9.26 9.08
CA GLN A 167 -12.33 -8.57 9.82
C GLN A 167 -11.78 -7.38 9.04
N LEU A 168 -11.58 -7.51 7.74
CA LEU A 168 -11.06 -6.45 6.87
C LEU A 168 -12.00 -5.24 6.90
N GLU A 169 -13.29 -5.46 6.64
CA GLU A 169 -14.34 -4.42 6.66
C GLU A 169 -14.39 -3.70 8.01
N HIS A 170 -14.36 -4.46 9.11
CA HIS A 170 -14.34 -3.90 10.45
C HIS A 170 -13.12 -3.01 10.70
N ASN A 171 -11.92 -3.49 10.35
CA ASN A 171 -10.69 -2.76 10.60
C ASN A 171 -10.53 -1.55 9.67
N VAL A 172 -10.99 -1.62 8.42
CA VAL A 172 -11.03 -0.45 7.53
C VAL A 172 -11.97 0.61 8.09
N LYS A 173 -13.17 0.22 8.53
CA LYS A 173 -14.11 1.16 9.14
C LYS A 173 -13.53 1.82 10.39
N MET A 174 -12.87 1.06 11.27
CA MET A 174 -12.20 1.61 12.44
C MET A 174 -11.12 2.63 12.06
N ALA A 175 -10.31 2.32 11.04
CA ALA A 175 -9.29 3.23 10.55
C ALA A 175 -9.92 4.53 9.99
N VAL A 176 -10.95 4.40 9.14
CA VAL A 176 -11.69 5.55 8.60
C VAL A 176 -12.27 6.45 9.70
N ASP A 177 -12.94 5.86 10.69
CA ASP A 177 -13.51 6.61 11.81
C ASP A 177 -12.41 7.38 12.57
N ALA A 178 -11.28 6.73 12.84
CA ALA A 178 -10.14 7.36 13.51
C ALA A 178 -9.53 8.50 12.68
N VAL A 179 -9.41 8.33 11.36
CA VAL A 179 -8.91 9.38 10.46
C VAL A 179 -9.85 10.56 10.42
N ASN A 180 -11.16 10.34 10.30
CA ASN A 180 -12.14 11.42 10.29
C ASN A 180 -12.15 12.20 11.62
N ILE A 181 -11.99 11.52 12.77
CA ILE A 181 -11.83 12.19 14.06
C ILE A 181 -10.56 13.05 14.09
N LYS A 182 -9.43 12.49 13.65
CA LYS A 182 -8.16 13.22 13.54
C LYS A 182 -8.33 14.45 12.65
N ASP A 183 -8.89 14.27 11.47
CA ASP A 183 -9.03 15.33 10.48
C ASP A 183 -9.97 16.44 10.96
N ALA A 184 -11.01 16.12 11.73
CA ALA A 184 -11.90 17.12 12.34
C ALA A 184 -11.15 18.01 13.35
N ILE A 185 -10.19 17.44 14.10
CA ILE A 185 -9.33 18.21 15.00
C ILE A 185 -8.39 19.11 14.18
N TYR A 186 -7.81 18.62 13.09
CA TYR A 186 -6.96 19.44 12.20
C TYR A 186 -7.73 20.61 11.58
N GLN A 187 -8.97 20.38 11.15
CA GLN A 187 -9.85 21.40 10.63
C GLN A 187 -10.13 22.51 11.66
N ALA A 188 -10.36 22.14 12.93
CA ALA A 188 -10.70 23.08 14.00
C ALA A 188 -9.49 23.83 14.57
N GLU A 189 -8.39 23.12 14.82
CA GLU A 189 -7.28 23.61 15.65
C GLU A 189 -6.01 23.93 14.85
N PHE A 190 -5.86 23.38 13.64
CA PHE A 190 -4.63 23.46 12.85
C PHE A 190 -4.85 23.85 11.38
N PRO A 191 -5.53 24.98 11.09
CA PRO A 191 -5.63 25.49 9.72
C PRO A 191 -4.24 25.79 9.14
N ALA A 192 -4.06 25.56 7.85
CA ALA A 192 -2.78 25.68 7.16
C ALA A 192 -2.80 26.80 6.08
N PRO A 193 -2.95 28.09 6.46
CA PRO A 193 -3.23 29.17 5.51
C PRO A 193 -2.13 29.36 4.44
N PHE A 194 -0.86 29.08 4.79
CA PHE A 194 0.23 29.13 3.81
C PHE A 194 0.11 28.04 2.74
N VAL A 195 -0.24 26.81 3.13
CA VAL A 195 -0.48 25.71 2.19
C VAL A 195 -1.72 26.01 1.37
N SER A 196 -2.80 26.45 2.01
CA SER A 196 -4.05 26.82 1.36
C SER A 196 -3.85 27.88 0.28
N ALA A 197 -3.00 28.88 0.50
CA ALA A 197 -2.68 29.90 -0.50
C ALA A 197 -1.96 29.36 -1.77
N THR A 198 -1.39 28.15 -1.70
CA THR A 198 -0.72 27.49 -2.84
C THR A 198 -1.57 26.46 -3.57
N LEU A 199 -2.77 26.17 -3.05
CA LEU A 199 -3.67 25.17 -3.60
C LEU A 199 -4.85 25.82 -4.30
N THR A 200 -5.05 25.42 -5.57
CA THR A 200 -6.21 25.80 -6.36
C THR A 200 -7.49 25.35 -5.64
N GLY A 201 -8.46 26.26 -5.52
CA GLY A 201 -9.74 26.02 -4.84
C GLY A 201 -9.84 26.77 -3.52
N CYS A 202 -8.77 26.78 -2.71
CA CYS A 202 -8.85 27.27 -1.32
C CYS A 202 -9.14 28.78 -1.25
N VAL A 203 -8.49 29.57 -2.11
CA VAL A 203 -8.67 31.02 -2.17
C VAL A 203 -10.05 31.36 -2.72
N GLU A 204 -10.48 30.65 -3.77
CA GLU A 204 -11.76 30.84 -4.44
C GLU A 204 -12.94 30.49 -3.52
N SER A 205 -12.81 29.42 -2.73
CA SER A 205 -13.86 29.00 -1.79
C SER A 205 -13.79 29.74 -0.46
N GLY A 206 -12.69 30.42 -0.15
CA GLY A 206 -12.43 31.00 1.17
C GLY A 206 -12.33 29.96 2.28
N ARG A 207 -11.89 28.74 1.96
CA ARG A 207 -11.78 27.61 2.90
C ARG A 207 -10.35 27.11 2.96
N ASP A 208 -9.92 26.69 4.14
CA ASP A 208 -8.60 26.12 4.33
C ASP A 208 -8.51 24.71 3.71
N ALA A 209 -7.31 24.25 3.37
CA ALA A 209 -7.07 22.89 2.89
C ALA A 209 -7.55 21.83 3.89
N THR A 210 -7.41 22.08 5.20
CA THR A 210 -7.91 21.15 6.24
C THR A 210 -9.45 21.13 6.31
N ASP A 211 -10.12 22.17 5.82
CA ASP A 211 -11.57 22.30 5.65
C ASP A 211 -12.02 21.95 4.21
N GLY A 212 -11.20 21.24 3.44
CA GLY A 212 -11.59 20.80 2.09
C GLY A 212 -11.67 21.93 1.06
N GLY A 213 -10.87 22.98 1.22
CA GLY A 213 -10.81 24.10 0.27
C GLY A 213 -10.18 23.77 -1.08
N ALA A 214 -9.32 22.75 -1.17
CA ALA A 214 -8.66 22.41 -2.44
C ALA A 214 -9.68 21.92 -3.49
N ARG A 215 -9.36 22.02 -4.78
CA ARG A 215 -10.21 21.52 -5.86
C ARG A 215 -10.53 20.04 -5.70
N TYR A 216 -9.52 19.25 -5.33
CA TYR A 216 -9.67 17.83 -5.04
C TYR A 216 -9.24 17.52 -3.61
N ASN A 217 -10.04 16.75 -2.88
CA ASN A 217 -9.76 16.39 -1.50
C ASN A 217 -9.97 14.89 -1.31
N PHE A 218 -9.01 14.22 -0.69
CA PHE A 218 -9.11 12.78 -0.42
C PHE A 218 -8.61 12.45 0.98
N GLY A 219 -9.07 11.33 1.50
CA GLY A 219 -8.36 10.59 2.53
C GLY A 219 -7.64 9.39 1.91
N SER A 220 -6.79 8.72 2.66
CA SER A 220 -6.22 7.44 2.24
C SER A 220 -6.24 6.44 3.38
N ILE A 221 -6.38 5.16 3.03
CA ILE A 221 -6.04 4.03 3.91
C ILE A 221 -5.03 3.16 3.15
N THR A 222 -3.90 2.88 3.78
CA THR A 222 -2.80 2.11 3.17
C THR A 222 -2.79 0.68 3.68
N ALA A 223 -2.81 -0.31 2.78
CA ALA A 223 -2.59 -1.70 3.12
C ALA A 223 -1.10 -2.10 3.02
N ARG A 224 -0.68 -3.03 3.88
CA ARG A 224 0.65 -3.64 3.88
C ARG A 224 0.60 -5.15 4.04
N GLY A 225 1.62 -5.82 3.52
CA GLY A 225 1.78 -7.27 3.68
C GLY A 225 0.97 -8.12 2.70
N LEU A 226 0.67 -7.60 1.49
CA LEU A 226 -0.18 -8.30 0.52
C LEU A 226 0.38 -9.70 0.17
N GLY A 227 1.65 -9.80 -0.18
CA GLY A 227 2.29 -11.08 -0.52
C GLY A 227 2.27 -12.07 0.65
N THR A 228 2.60 -11.64 1.88
CA THR A 228 2.54 -12.51 3.06
C THR A 228 1.13 -13.03 3.32
N THR A 229 0.11 -12.18 3.18
CA THR A 229 -1.28 -12.59 3.37
C THR A 229 -1.76 -13.51 2.26
N ALA A 230 -1.41 -13.21 1.00
CA ALA A 230 -1.77 -14.04 -0.15
C ALA A 230 -1.15 -15.44 -0.05
N ASP A 231 0.14 -15.54 0.22
CA ASP A 231 0.85 -16.82 0.41
C ASP A 231 0.27 -17.62 1.58
N SER A 232 -0.17 -16.93 2.64
CA SER A 232 -0.77 -17.56 3.80
C SER A 232 -2.15 -18.14 3.51
N LEU A 233 -3.02 -17.37 2.82
CA LEU A 233 -4.33 -17.85 2.41
C LEU A 233 -4.20 -18.96 1.35
N ALA A 234 -3.24 -18.85 0.43
CA ALA A 234 -2.93 -19.91 -0.52
C ALA A 234 -2.48 -21.20 0.18
N ALA A 235 -1.64 -21.09 1.22
CA ALA A 235 -1.21 -22.24 2.02
C ALA A 235 -2.36 -22.90 2.78
N ILE A 236 -3.26 -22.10 3.39
CA ILE A 236 -4.48 -22.61 4.03
C ILE A 236 -5.33 -23.36 2.99
N LYS A 237 -5.68 -22.70 1.88
CA LYS A 237 -6.51 -23.31 0.83
C LYS A 237 -5.90 -24.62 0.34
N LYS A 238 -4.60 -24.61 0.03
CA LYS A 238 -3.93 -25.76 -0.61
C LYS A 238 -3.75 -26.92 0.35
N LEU A 239 -3.17 -26.67 1.52
CA LEU A 239 -2.69 -27.75 2.39
C LEU A 239 -3.74 -28.22 3.39
N VAL A 240 -4.73 -27.36 3.71
CA VAL A 240 -5.82 -27.74 4.62
C VAL A 240 -7.04 -28.24 3.87
N PHE A 241 -7.49 -27.51 2.86
CA PHE A 241 -8.77 -27.80 2.20
C PHE A 241 -8.63 -28.65 0.92
N ASP A 242 -7.70 -28.31 0.03
CA ASP A 242 -7.57 -29.00 -1.26
C ASP A 242 -6.82 -30.35 -1.12
N ASP A 243 -5.65 -30.35 -0.48
CA ASP A 243 -4.81 -31.55 -0.33
C ASP A 243 -5.03 -32.30 0.98
N GLN A 244 -5.68 -31.66 1.96
CA GLN A 244 -5.97 -32.22 3.30
C GLN A 244 -4.73 -32.83 4.00
N MET A 245 -3.57 -32.19 3.83
CA MET A 245 -2.31 -32.59 4.48
C MET A 245 -2.20 -32.08 5.94
N LEU A 246 -3.00 -31.07 6.28
CA LEU A 246 -3.13 -30.48 7.60
C LEU A 246 -4.61 -30.26 7.91
N THR A 247 -4.98 -30.28 9.18
CA THR A 247 -6.27 -29.77 9.64
C THR A 247 -6.16 -28.31 10.07
N MET A 248 -7.28 -27.59 10.13
CA MET A 248 -7.29 -26.23 10.70
C MET A 248 -6.79 -26.21 12.14
N SER A 249 -7.16 -27.21 12.95
CA SER A 249 -6.68 -27.37 14.34
C SER A 249 -5.16 -27.47 14.42
N GLU A 250 -4.56 -28.34 13.60
CA GLU A 250 -3.10 -28.49 13.55
C GLU A 250 -2.43 -27.20 13.07
N LEU A 251 -2.98 -26.53 12.06
CA LEU A 251 -2.44 -25.26 11.59
C LEU A 251 -2.46 -24.20 12.70
N VAL A 252 -3.58 -24.04 13.40
CA VAL A 252 -3.67 -23.07 14.51
C VAL A 252 -2.64 -23.38 15.60
N GLU A 253 -2.49 -24.65 15.98
CA GLU A 253 -1.47 -25.07 16.96
C GLU A 253 -0.04 -24.75 16.50
N LEU A 254 0.27 -24.97 15.22
CA LEU A 254 1.58 -24.62 14.64
C LEU A 254 1.88 -23.14 14.76
N LEU A 255 0.88 -22.28 14.55
CA LEU A 255 1.06 -20.82 14.62
C LEU A 255 1.18 -20.34 16.08
N GLU A 256 0.39 -20.90 17.01
CA GLU A 256 0.50 -20.57 18.44
C GLU A 256 1.87 -20.94 19.01
N THR A 257 2.44 -22.06 18.57
CA THR A 257 3.75 -22.55 19.04
C THR A 257 4.92 -22.02 18.22
N ASN A 258 4.67 -21.11 17.26
CA ASN A 258 5.69 -20.58 16.35
C ASN A 258 6.53 -21.70 15.68
N PHE A 259 5.86 -22.80 15.31
CA PHE A 259 6.45 -24.02 14.72
C PHE A 259 7.44 -24.79 15.62
N GLU A 260 7.43 -24.59 16.94
CA GLU A 260 8.36 -25.26 17.87
C GLU A 260 8.33 -26.80 17.73
N GLY A 261 9.47 -27.39 17.35
CA GLY A 261 9.61 -28.83 17.16
C GLY A 261 8.85 -29.40 15.95
N LYS A 262 8.37 -28.55 15.03
CA LYS A 262 7.55 -28.91 13.86
C LYS A 262 8.13 -28.40 12.54
N ASP A 263 9.47 -28.40 12.42
CA ASP A 263 10.19 -27.90 11.24
C ASP A 263 9.73 -28.56 9.93
N GLU A 264 9.42 -29.86 9.94
CA GLU A 264 8.95 -30.58 8.76
C GLU A 264 7.63 -30.01 8.22
N LEU A 265 6.68 -29.68 9.10
CA LEU A 265 5.39 -29.09 8.73
C LEU A 265 5.55 -27.64 8.28
N ARG A 266 6.46 -26.89 8.91
CA ARG A 266 6.83 -25.55 8.42
C ARG A 266 7.43 -25.61 7.01
N HIS A 267 8.34 -26.56 6.77
CA HIS A 267 8.91 -26.76 5.44
C HIS A 267 7.87 -27.22 4.41
N LEU A 268 6.83 -27.95 4.82
CA LEU A 268 5.69 -28.26 3.99
C LEU A 268 4.97 -26.97 3.52
N LEU A 269 4.62 -26.07 4.46
CA LEU A 269 3.97 -24.77 4.16
C LEU A 269 4.82 -23.89 3.23
N ILE A 270 6.14 -23.89 3.44
CA ILE A 270 7.07 -23.10 2.64
C ILE A 270 7.18 -23.63 1.20
N ASN A 271 7.27 -24.95 1.02
CA ASN A 271 7.70 -25.55 -0.24
C ASN A 271 6.57 -26.16 -1.08
N ARG A 272 5.42 -26.50 -0.48
CA ARG A 272 4.31 -27.15 -1.19
C ARG A 272 3.15 -26.23 -1.51
N ALA A 273 2.97 -25.15 -0.75
CA ALA A 273 1.97 -24.14 -1.08
C ALA A 273 2.47 -23.24 -2.22
N PRO A 274 1.60 -22.90 -3.20
CA PRO A 274 1.85 -21.86 -4.19
C PRO A 274 2.24 -20.53 -3.54
N LYS A 275 3.02 -19.71 -4.25
CA LYS A 275 3.51 -18.40 -3.78
C LYS A 275 3.23 -17.32 -4.83
N TYR A 276 2.69 -16.21 -4.37
CA TYR A 276 2.36 -15.03 -5.17
C TYR A 276 3.60 -14.49 -5.89
N GLY A 277 3.42 -14.09 -7.15
CA GLY A 277 4.48 -13.52 -7.99
C GLY A 277 5.30 -14.54 -8.76
N ASN A 278 4.78 -15.77 -8.95
CA ASN A 278 5.43 -16.80 -9.76
C ASN A 278 4.65 -17.14 -11.05
N ASP A 279 3.73 -16.26 -11.49
CA ASP A 279 2.81 -16.53 -12.60
C ASP A 279 1.99 -17.80 -12.34
N ASP A 280 1.48 -17.92 -11.11
CA ASP A 280 0.65 -19.02 -10.64
C ASP A 280 -0.69 -18.46 -10.17
N ASP A 281 -1.70 -18.63 -11.04
CA ASP A 281 -3.08 -18.19 -10.82
C ASP A 281 -3.60 -18.60 -9.42
N TYR A 282 -3.12 -19.70 -8.85
CA TYR A 282 -3.58 -20.16 -7.54
C TYR A 282 -3.32 -19.13 -6.43
N ALA A 283 -2.11 -18.58 -6.35
CA ALA A 283 -1.76 -17.58 -5.35
C ALA A 283 -2.07 -16.16 -5.85
N ASP A 284 -1.92 -15.91 -7.15
CA ASP A 284 -2.09 -14.59 -7.74
C ASP A 284 -3.56 -14.14 -7.74
N LEU A 285 -4.52 -15.08 -7.94
CA LEU A 285 -5.95 -14.76 -7.82
C LEU A 285 -6.37 -14.49 -6.38
N ILE A 286 -5.74 -15.13 -5.38
CA ILE A 286 -5.97 -14.83 -3.96
C ILE A 286 -5.44 -13.43 -3.62
N ALA A 287 -4.24 -13.07 -4.10
CA ALA A 287 -3.69 -11.73 -3.94
C ALA A 287 -4.62 -10.66 -4.57
N LYS A 288 -5.13 -10.94 -5.76
CA LYS A 288 -6.12 -10.09 -6.45
C LYS A 288 -7.39 -9.93 -5.61
N GLU A 289 -7.95 -11.03 -5.09
CA GLU A 289 -9.17 -10.99 -4.28
C GLU A 289 -8.99 -10.15 -3.00
N ILE A 290 -7.88 -10.33 -2.28
CA ILE A 290 -7.55 -9.50 -1.11
C ILE A 290 -7.48 -8.02 -1.50
N ALA A 291 -6.80 -7.70 -2.60
CA ALA A 291 -6.63 -6.33 -3.05
C ALA A 291 -7.98 -5.71 -3.47
N GLU A 292 -8.84 -6.44 -4.19
CA GLU A 292 -10.17 -5.99 -4.59
C GLU A 292 -11.10 -5.79 -3.41
N LEU A 293 -11.07 -6.69 -2.42
CA LEU A 293 -11.81 -6.56 -1.16
C LEU A 293 -11.41 -5.27 -0.43
N PHE A 294 -10.10 -5.06 -0.25
CA PHE A 294 -9.58 -3.87 0.44
C PHE A 294 -9.92 -2.58 -0.32
N CYS A 295 -9.64 -2.55 -1.63
CA CYS A 295 -9.90 -1.38 -2.45
C CYS A 295 -11.38 -1.00 -2.43
N ARG A 296 -12.27 -1.98 -2.62
CA ARG A 296 -13.72 -1.75 -2.61
C ARG A 296 -14.17 -1.17 -1.27
N GLU A 297 -13.82 -1.83 -0.17
CA GLU A 297 -14.21 -1.38 1.17
C GLU A 297 -13.73 0.05 1.44
N VAL A 298 -12.46 0.37 1.18
CA VAL A 298 -11.92 1.72 1.42
C VAL A 298 -12.67 2.77 0.61
N THR A 299 -12.99 2.49 -0.67
CA THR A 299 -13.69 3.45 -1.55
C THR A 299 -15.14 3.71 -1.18
N GLU A 300 -15.76 2.88 -0.34
CA GLU A 300 -17.13 3.10 0.14
C GLU A 300 -17.22 4.22 1.19
N HIS A 301 -16.08 4.64 1.76
CA HIS A 301 -16.02 5.63 2.83
C HIS A 301 -15.71 7.04 2.34
N GLN A 302 -16.38 8.02 2.97
CA GLN A 302 -16.18 9.44 2.70
C GLN A 302 -15.29 10.11 3.74
N SER A 303 -14.41 10.99 3.26
CA SER A 303 -13.66 11.93 4.09
C SER A 303 -14.52 13.14 4.43
N ILE A 304 -14.31 13.70 5.63
CA ILE A 304 -15.01 14.93 6.05
C ILE A 304 -14.66 16.18 5.22
N ARG A 305 -13.62 16.11 4.37
CA ARG A 305 -13.19 17.19 3.46
C ARG A 305 -13.93 17.21 2.12
N GLY A 306 -14.91 16.34 1.91
CA GLY A 306 -15.78 16.38 0.72
C GLY A 306 -15.35 15.50 -0.46
N GLY A 307 -14.47 14.52 -0.24
CA GLY A 307 -14.17 13.44 -1.20
C GLY A 307 -14.08 12.07 -0.52
N HIS A 308 -13.69 11.02 -1.24
CA HIS A 308 -13.61 9.64 -0.71
C HIS A 308 -12.24 9.28 -0.13
N PHE A 309 -12.18 8.15 0.56
CA PHE A 309 -10.92 7.50 0.92
C PHE A 309 -10.36 6.71 -0.25
N ARG A 310 -9.05 6.87 -0.52
CA ARG A 310 -8.31 6.16 -1.55
C ARG A 310 -7.52 4.99 -0.95
N PRO A 311 -7.63 3.78 -1.51
CA PRO A 311 -6.77 2.68 -1.12
C PRO A 311 -5.36 2.87 -1.69
N SER A 312 -4.35 2.48 -0.92
CA SER A 312 -2.96 2.45 -1.38
C SER A 312 -2.23 1.24 -0.82
N PHE A 313 -1.11 0.87 -1.46
CA PHE A 313 -0.24 -0.22 -1.01
C PHE A 313 1.22 0.20 -1.05
N TYR A 314 1.82 0.45 0.11
CA TYR A 314 3.26 0.69 0.28
C TYR A 314 3.64 0.50 1.74
N SER A 315 4.92 0.29 2.03
CA SER A 315 5.34 -0.07 3.38
C SER A 315 6.40 0.81 4.02
N TYR A 316 6.83 1.94 3.45
CA TYR A 316 7.77 2.91 4.08
C TYR A 316 9.04 2.33 4.76
N GLY A 317 9.40 1.07 4.48
CA GLY A 317 10.37 0.30 5.30
C GLY A 317 9.82 -0.26 6.63
N THR A 318 8.60 0.07 7.05
CA THR A 318 7.95 -0.42 8.27
C THR A 318 7.51 -1.88 8.19
N HIS A 319 7.53 -2.54 7.02
CA HIS A 319 7.23 -3.98 6.89
C HIS A 319 8.09 -4.87 7.80
N VAL A 320 9.31 -4.43 8.14
CA VAL A 320 10.15 -5.13 9.14
C VAL A 320 9.58 -4.97 10.55
N LEU A 321 9.19 -3.75 10.93
CA LEU A 321 8.59 -3.46 12.23
C LEU A 321 7.20 -4.10 12.38
N ASP A 322 6.41 -4.10 11.30
CA ASP A 322 5.09 -4.73 11.29
C ASP A 322 5.19 -6.23 11.52
N GLY A 323 6.19 -6.87 10.92
CA GLY A 323 6.45 -8.28 11.14
C GLY A 323 6.98 -8.61 12.54
N LEU A 324 7.68 -7.68 13.20
CA LEU A 324 8.14 -7.82 14.61
C LEU A 324 6.96 -8.03 15.57
N PHE A 325 5.83 -7.39 15.28
CA PHE A 325 4.62 -7.43 16.11
C PHE A 325 3.57 -8.44 15.62
N LEU A 326 3.87 -9.19 14.55
CA LEU A 326 2.99 -10.19 13.97
C LEU A 326 3.44 -11.59 14.40
N GLY A 327 2.48 -12.45 14.73
CA GLY A 327 2.73 -13.86 14.99
C GLY A 327 3.30 -14.61 13.78
N ALA A 328 3.47 -15.93 13.94
CA ALA A 328 3.75 -16.82 12.83
C ALA A 328 2.59 -16.80 11.83
N THR A 329 2.88 -16.96 10.54
CA THR A 329 1.84 -16.97 9.50
C THR A 329 1.83 -18.27 8.68
N PRO A 330 0.67 -18.67 8.11
CA PRO A 330 0.52 -19.92 7.36
C PRO A 330 1.44 -20.08 6.14
N ASP A 331 2.05 -19.02 5.63
CA ASP A 331 3.09 -19.09 4.58
C ASP A 331 4.42 -19.70 5.07
N GLY A 332 4.53 -19.99 6.38
CA GLY A 332 5.70 -20.56 7.04
C GLY A 332 6.66 -19.50 7.59
N ARG A 333 6.29 -18.22 7.55
CA ARG A 333 7.03 -17.13 8.20
C ARG A 333 6.92 -17.27 9.73
N MET A 334 8.05 -17.16 10.41
CA MET A 334 8.09 -17.21 11.88
C MET A 334 7.64 -15.87 12.48
N ALA A 335 7.15 -15.92 13.72
CA ALA A 335 6.83 -14.73 14.49
C ALA A 335 8.05 -13.80 14.57
N GLY A 336 7.81 -12.51 14.38
CA GLY A 336 8.87 -11.50 14.46
C GLY A 336 9.73 -11.29 13.20
N GLU A 337 9.62 -12.12 12.16
CA GLU A 337 10.35 -11.91 10.90
C GLU A 337 9.83 -10.65 10.17
N ALA A 338 10.29 -10.31 8.96
CA ALA A 338 9.64 -9.24 8.16
C ALA A 338 8.41 -9.78 7.40
N ILE A 339 7.46 -8.91 7.04
CA ILE A 339 6.40 -9.22 6.06
C ILE A 339 6.78 -8.72 4.66
N SER A 340 6.02 -9.07 3.63
CA SER A 340 6.23 -8.59 2.26
C SER A 340 6.19 -7.05 2.16
N ASN A 341 7.03 -6.47 1.32
CA ASN A 341 7.15 -5.03 1.13
C ASN A 341 6.20 -4.51 0.04
N GLY A 342 5.26 -3.64 0.39
CA GLY A 342 4.24 -3.11 -0.53
C GLY A 342 3.41 -4.23 -1.16
N ILE A 343 3.36 -4.24 -2.49
CA ILE A 343 2.73 -5.30 -3.31
C ILE A 343 3.74 -6.33 -3.84
N SER A 344 4.99 -6.30 -3.38
CA SER A 344 6.02 -7.23 -3.84
C SER A 344 5.74 -8.65 -3.33
N PRO A 345 6.19 -9.68 -4.05
CA PRO A 345 6.28 -11.04 -3.51
C PRO A 345 7.02 -11.07 -2.18
N VAL A 346 6.78 -12.10 -1.38
CA VAL A 346 7.55 -12.33 -0.15
C VAL A 346 9.02 -12.56 -0.52
N ASN A 347 9.93 -12.02 0.29
CA ASN A 347 11.37 -12.13 0.04
C ASN A 347 11.79 -13.58 -0.21
N ALA A 348 12.54 -13.80 -1.30
CA ALA A 348 13.04 -15.11 -1.73
C ALA A 348 11.95 -16.16 -2.03
N ARG A 349 10.74 -15.75 -2.43
CA ARG A 349 9.65 -16.65 -2.85
C ARG A 349 9.37 -16.64 -4.36
N GLU A 350 9.76 -15.60 -5.07
CA GLU A 350 9.81 -15.57 -6.54
C GLU A 350 10.97 -16.44 -7.05
N LYS A 351 10.74 -17.26 -8.09
CA LYS A 351 11.67 -18.29 -8.57
C LYS A 351 11.90 -18.28 -10.07
#